data_AF-A0A8K0L6Z1-F1
#
_entry.id   AF-A0A8K0L6Z1-F1
#
_cell.length_a   1.000
_cell.length_b   1.000
_cell.length_c   1.000
_cell.angle_alpha   90.00
_cell.angle_beta   90.00
_cell.angle_gamma   90.00
#
_symmetry.space_group_name_H-M   'P 1'
#
loop_
_entity.id
_entity.type
_entity.pdbx_description
1 polymer ?
#
loop_
_entity_poly.entity_id
_entity_poly.type
_entity_poly.pdbx_seq_one_letter_code
_entity_poly.pdbx_strand_id
1 'polypeptide(L)'
;MRDHAGIGQSGVEGYSQFGLMEGSYFEQILRDLDREGITNATLANRANAARDFMKQRADIWKSEVYTYASEFPWDNTGQEEVYLWSRYFRNDAVALNTIETLMAVMSSVPHWGYSGTGRDLRDFLYSAKAGPGARIERVLHYYKGAQSALPLITQFFAYPLDTKMLRAAYGGIAGPLTSIGADGFGSTGFHTRPDYLAWDPLSGDNGVNIALHALSTNAVAVNDAQLGGWAGFGALVTQSGSAVSIVPKDSGRMRVYIAENALHMELDAGKFASLTYDTDG
;
A
#
# COMPACT_ATOMS: atom_id res chain seq x y z
N MET A 1 -9.16 -12.44 -21.21
CA MET A 1 -7.93 -13.03 -20.62
C MET A 1 -7.18 -13.67 -21.77
N ARG A 2 -5.90 -13.32 -21.97
CA ARG A 2 -5.09 -14.02 -22.97
C ARG A 2 -4.79 -15.41 -22.42
N ASP A 3 -5.35 -16.45 -23.05
CA ASP A 3 -4.84 -17.81 -22.95
C ASP A 3 -3.47 -17.82 -23.65
N HIS A 4 -2.40 -17.71 -22.87
CA HIS A 4 -1.04 -17.96 -23.35
C HIS A 4 -0.44 -19.11 -22.52
N ALA A 5 -0.93 -20.31 -22.82
CA ALA A 5 -0.07 -21.48 -22.90
C ALA A 5 0.99 -21.21 -23.98
N GLY A 6 2.10 -20.58 -23.56
CA GLY A 6 3.16 -20.14 -24.46
C GLY A 6 4.40 -19.76 -23.65
N ILE A 7 5.23 -20.76 -23.38
CA ILE A 7 6.52 -20.66 -22.72
C ILE A 7 7.51 -19.90 -23.61
N GLY A 8 8.30 -19.01 -23.02
CA GLY A 8 9.72 -18.85 -23.33
C GLY A 8 10.13 -17.72 -24.29
N GLN A 9 10.56 -16.60 -23.72
CA GLN A 9 11.76 -15.85 -24.18
C GLN A 9 12.56 -15.23 -23.01
N SER A 10 11.94 -15.04 -21.84
CA SER A 10 12.57 -14.74 -20.56
C SER A 10 12.35 -15.93 -19.61
N GLY A 11 13.16 -16.10 -18.56
CA GLY A 11 13.01 -17.18 -17.57
C GLY A 11 11.81 -17.02 -16.63
N VAL A 12 10.73 -16.40 -17.12
CA VAL A 12 9.52 -15.99 -16.40
C VAL A 12 8.34 -16.70 -17.06
N GLU A 13 7.67 -17.59 -16.33
CA GLU A 13 6.61 -18.48 -16.86
C GLU A 13 5.23 -18.17 -16.29
N GLY A 14 4.18 -18.33 -17.11
CA GLY A 14 2.78 -18.24 -16.66
C GLY A 14 2.42 -16.89 -16.06
N TYR A 15 1.75 -16.89 -14.90
CA TYR A 15 1.30 -15.66 -14.23
C TYR A 15 2.44 -14.77 -13.72
N SER A 16 3.64 -15.31 -13.56
CA SER A 16 4.80 -14.52 -13.08
C SER A 16 5.21 -13.42 -14.06
N GLN A 17 4.74 -13.44 -15.31
CA GLN A 17 5.01 -12.36 -16.27
C GLN A 17 4.26 -11.05 -15.95
N PHE A 18 3.22 -11.11 -15.11
CA PHE A 18 2.39 -9.96 -14.75
C PHE A 18 2.68 -9.49 -13.32
N GLY A 19 2.13 -8.33 -12.95
CA GLY A 19 2.05 -7.91 -11.56
C GLY A 19 1.16 -8.80 -10.72
N LEU A 20 1.63 -9.19 -9.54
CA LEU A 20 0.97 -10.03 -8.54
C LEU A 20 0.84 -9.28 -7.20
N MET A 21 0.08 -9.86 -6.27
CA MET A 21 0.02 -9.37 -4.89
C MET A 21 1.31 -9.66 -4.13
N GLU A 22 1.51 -8.94 -3.02
CA GLU A 22 2.60 -9.20 -2.06
C GLU A 22 4.02 -8.92 -2.60
N GLY A 23 4.12 -8.10 -3.65
CA GLY A 23 5.38 -7.79 -4.32
C GLY A 23 6.35 -6.96 -3.48
N SER A 24 5.85 -6.17 -2.53
CA SER A 24 6.68 -5.37 -1.62
C SER A 24 7.52 -6.22 -0.69
N TYR A 25 7.06 -7.41 -0.30
CA TYR A 25 7.84 -8.28 0.59
C TYR A 25 9.15 -8.72 -0.05
N PHE A 26 9.16 -8.96 -1.36
CA PHE A 26 10.39 -9.28 -2.09
C PHE A 26 11.38 -8.11 -2.11
N GLU A 27 10.89 -6.87 -2.16
CA GLU A 27 11.75 -5.69 -2.06
C GLU A 27 12.37 -5.59 -0.66
N GLN A 28 11.58 -5.85 0.40
CA GLN A 28 12.06 -5.86 1.79
C GLN A 28 13.11 -6.96 2.01
N ILE A 29 12.84 -8.17 1.52
CA ILE A 29 13.79 -9.28 1.57
C ILE A 29 15.06 -8.92 0.78
N LEU A 30 14.95 -8.30 -0.40
CA LEU A 30 16.11 -7.89 -1.18
C LEU A 30 16.97 -6.87 -0.43
N ARG A 31 16.35 -5.90 0.26
CA ARG A 31 17.07 -4.90 1.09
C ARG A 31 17.86 -5.57 2.23
N ASP A 32 17.28 -6.56 2.88
CA ASP A 32 17.96 -7.30 3.95
C ASP A 32 19.06 -8.21 3.38
N LEU A 33 18.82 -8.90 2.26
CA LEU A 33 19.83 -9.68 1.56
C LEU A 33 21.02 -8.83 1.09
N ASP A 34 20.77 -7.61 0.60
CA ASP A 34 21.82 -6.67 0.21
C ASP A 34 22.64 -6.22 1.44
N ARG A 35 21.98 -5.94 2.58
CA ARG A 35 22.66 -5.56 3.83
C ARG A 35 23.54 -6.69 4.36
N GLU A 36 23.00 -7.89 4.51
CA GLU A 36 23.71 -9.04 5.06
C GLU A 36 24.76 -9.59 4.06
N GLY A 37 24.48 -9.46 2.77
CA GLY A 37 25.35 -9.86 1.66
C GLY A 37 26.72 -9.18 1.65
N ILE A 38 26.85 -8.00 2.29
CA ILE A 38 28.14 -7.31 2.47
C ILE A 38 29.18 -8.23 3.12
N THR A 39 28.74 -9.11 4.02
CA THR A 39 29.62 -10.01 4.78
C THR A 39 29.42 -11.50 4.45
N ASN A 40 28.45 -11.81 3.59
CA ASN A 40 28.08 -13.20 3.26
C ASN A 40 27.83 -13.37 1.75
N ALA A 41 28.77 -14.02 1.07
CA ALA A 41 28.70 -14.24 -0.38
C ALA A 41 27.49 -15.06 -0.83
N THR A 42 26.98 -15.98 -0.01
CA THR A 42 25.77 -16.74 -0.34
C THR A 42 24.54 -15.84 -0.37
N LEU A 43 24.41 -14.91 0.58
CA LEU A 43 23.30 -13.95 0.62
C LEU A 43 23.42 -12.91 -0.49
N ALA A 44 24.63 -12.43 -0.78
CA ALA A 44 24.88 -11.56 -1.94
C ALA A 44 24.46 -12.22 -3.26
N ASN A 45 24.78 -13.51 -3.46
CA ASN A 45 24.35 -14.23 -4.65
C ASN A 45 22.83 -14.39 -4.74
N ARG A 46 22.14 -14.59 -3.60
CA ARG A 46 20.67 -14.61 -3.55
C ARG A 46 20.06 -13.25 -3.89
N ALA A 47 20.65 -12.15 -3.38
CA ALA A 47 20.23 -10.80 -3.71
C ALA A 47 20.30 -10.54 -5.22
N ASN A 48 21.42 -10.92 -5.85
CA ASN A 48 21.60 -10.79 -7.29
C ASN A 48 20.57 -11.61 -8.07
N ALA A 49 20.35 -12.88 -7.70
CA ALA A 49 19.36 -13.73 -8.36
C ALA A 49 17.94 -13.17 -8.26
N ALA A 50 17.54 -12.67 -7.09
CA ALA A 50 16.24 -12.03 -6.88
C ALA A 50 16.10 -10.75 -7.73
N ARG A 51 17.14 -9.90 -7.74
CA ARG A 51 17.16 -8.68 -8.54
C ARG A 51 17.07 -8.98 -10.04
N ASP A 52 17.81 -9.96 -10.53
CA ASP A 52 17.82 -10.35 -11.95
C ASP A 52 16.46 -10.93 -12.38
N PHE A 53 15.80 -11.69 -11.51
CA PHE A 53 14.45 -12.20 -11.78
C PHE A 53 13.43 -11.07 -11.85
N MET A 54 13.44 -10.15 -10.88
CA MET A 54 12.52 -9.01 -10.89
C MET A 54 12.80 -8.02 -12.03
N LYS A 55 14.07 -7.89 -12.45
CA LYS A 55 14.47 -7.12 -13.64
C LYS A 55 13.80 -7.69 -14.89
N GLN A 56 13.81 -9.01 -15.07
CA GLN A 56 13.15 -9.66 -16.21
C GLN A 56 11.64 -9.39 -16.22
N ARG A 57 10.98 -9.47 -15.06
CA ARG A 57 9.55 -9.16 -14.92
C ARG A 57 9.26 -7.69 -15.24
N ALA A 58 10.06 -6.77 -14.70
CA ALA A 58 9.92 -5.34 -14.96
C ALA A 58 10.13 -4.97 -16.44
N ASP A 59 11.02 -5.67 -17.14
CA ASP A 59 11.23 -5.48 -18.58
C ASP A 59 10.03 -5.97 -19.40
N ILE A 60 9.35 -7.05 -18.99
CA ILE A 60 8.08 -7.49 -19.58
C ILE A 60 7.00 -6.42 -19.38
N TRP A 61 6.80 -5.96 -18.14
CA TRP A 61 5.79 -4.93 -17.84
C TRP A 61 6.01 -3.65 -18.66
N LYS A 62 7.26 -3.25 -18.87
CA LYS A 62 7.59 -2.10 -19.71
C LYS A 62 7.12 -2.24 -21.17
N SER A 63 7.04 -3.47 -21.67
CA SER A 63 6.60 -3.76 -23.03
C SER A 63 5.09 -3.94 -23.19
N GLU A 64 4.37 -4.09 -22.07
CA GLU A 64 2.93 -4.37 -22.06
C GLU A 64 2.10 -3.09 -21.94
N VAL A 65 0.93 -3.09 -22.58
CA VAL A 65 -0.06 -2.00 -22.42
C VAL A 65 -0.76 -2.11 -21.06
N TYR A 66 -0.99 -3.35 -20.61
CA TYR A 66 -1.63 -3.67 -19.33
C TYR A 66 -0.74 -4.66 -18.58
N THR A 67 -0.09 -4.18 -17.53
CA THR A 67 0.99 -4.89 -16.83
C THR A 67 0.51 -5.77 -15.66
N TYR A 68 -0.78 -5.72 -15.35
CA TYR A 68 -1.39 -6.36 -14.19
C TYR A 68 -2.13 -7.64 -14.58
N ALA A 69 -2.01 -8.68 -13.75
CA ALA A 69 -2.90 -9.84 -13.81
C ALA A 69 -3.89 -9.80 -12.66
N SER A 70 -5.09 -10.29 -12.93
CA SER A 70 -6.08 -10.62 -11.90
C SER A 70 -7.10 -11.61 -12.46
N GLU A 71 -7.73 -12.36 -11.55
CA GLU A 71 -8.93 -13.14 -11.80
C GLU A 71 -10.13 -12.26 -12.24
N PHE A 72 -10.12 -10.95 -11.96
CA PHE A 72 -11.23 -10.04 -12.27
C PHE A 72 -10.83 -8.87 -13.19
N PRO A 73 -11.74 -8.44 -14.10
CA PRO A 73 -11.57 -7.18 -14.81
C PRO A 73 -11.76 -6.00 -13.84
N TRP A 74 -10.94 -4.94 -14.02
CA TRP A 74 -10.92 -3.73 -13.18
C TRP A 74 -10.56 -3.99 -11.71
N ASP A 75 -9.44 -4.70 -11.52
CA ASP A 75 -8.89 -5.06 -10.23
C ASP A 75 -7.56 -4.35 -9.94
N ASN A 76 -7.22 -4.22 -8.66
CA ASN A 76 -6.03 -3.55 -8.14
C ASN A 76 -5.05 -4.47 -7.37
N THR A 77 -5.00 -5.75 -7.76
CA THR A 77 -4.18 -6.79 -7.11
C THR A 77 -2.68 -6.71 -7.45
N GLY A 78 -2.30 -6.33 -8.68
CA GLY A 78 -0.89 -6.38 -9.13
C GLY A 78 -0.14 -5.04 -9.06
N GLN A 79 -0.85 -3.96 -8.76
CA GLN A 79 -0.36 -2.59 -8.88
C GLN A 79 0.72 -2.28 -7.83
N GLU A 80 0.67 -2.94 -6.67
CA GLU A 80 1.67 -2.79 -5.62
C GLU A 80 3.04 -3.28 -6.06
N GLU A 81 3.14 -4.52 -6.54
CA GLU A 81 4.38 -5.06 -7.10
C GLU A 81 4.87 -4.24 -8.29
N VAL A 82 4.00 -3.96 -9.26
CA VAL A 82 4.38 -3.25 -10.50
C VAL A 82 4.92 -1.87 -10.19
N TYR A 83 4.27 -1.11 -9.30
CA TYR A 83 4.74 0.23 -8.94
C TYR A 83 6.14 0.18 -8.31
N LEU A 84 6.30 -0.61 -7.24
CA LEU A 84 7.53 -0.63 -6.44
C LEU A 84 8.74 -1.06 -7.29
N TRP A 85 8.61 -2.13 -8.05
CA TRP A 85 9.69 -2.64 -8.88
C TRP A 85 9.93 -1.80 -10.13
N SER A 86 8.89 -1.17 -10.71
CA SER A 86 9.09 -0.20 -11.79
C SER A 86 9.87 1.01 -11.30
N ARG A 87 9.59 1.51 -10.09
CA ARG A 87 10.40 2.58 -9.46
C ARG A 87 11.83 2.12 -9.18
N TYR A 88 12.00 0.93 -8.62
CA TYR A 88 13.32 0.34 -8.35
C TYR A 88 14.21 0.32 -9.60
N PHE A 89 13.67 -0.10 -10.75
CA PHE A 89 14.40 -0.14 -12.03
C PHE A 89 14.29 1.14 -12.88
N ARG A 90 13.75 2.24 -12.34
CA ARG A 90 13.56 3.54 -13.03
C ARG A 90 12.74 3.47 -14.31
N ASN A 91 11.71 2.61 -14.33
CA ASN A 91 10.66 2.58 -15.34
C ASN A 91 9.52 3.54 -14.95
N ASP A 92 9.83 4.84 -14.89
CA ASP A 92 8.93 5.85 -14.32
C ASP A 92 7.58 5.96 -15.04
N ALA A 93 7.55 5.76 -16.37
CA ALA A 93 6.30 5.76 -17.12
C ALA A 93 5.32 4.65 -16.66
N VAL A 94 5.83 3.46 -16.38
CA VAL A 94 5.03 2.33 -15.88
C VAL A 94 4.58 2.62 -14.45
N ALA A 95 5.49 3.12 -13.60
CA ALA A 95 5.17 3.47 -12.22
C ALA A 95 4.08 4.55 -12.14
N LEU A 96 4.20 5.63 -12.91
CA LEU A 96 3.20 6.71 -12.92
C LEU A 96 1.85 6.23 -13.46
N ASN A 97 1.83 5.45 -14.55
CA ASN A 97 0.59 4.86 -15.05
C ASN A 97 -0.09 3.95 -14.01
N THR A 98 0.71 3.28 -13.18
CA THR A 98 0.22 2.48 -12.04
C THR A 98 -0.44 3.35 -10.98
N ILE A 99 0.19 4.46 -10.60
CA ILE A 99 -0.39 5.43 -9.65
C ILE A 99 -1.70 6.03 -10.18
N GLU A 100 -1.76 6.41 -11.45
CA GLU A 100 -2.99 6.94 -12.06
C GLU A 100 -4.12 5.89 -12.03
N THR A 101 -3.78 4.62 -12.30
CA THR A 101 -4.74 3.51 -12.18
C THR A 101 -5.28 3.38 -10.75
N LEU A 102 -4.40 3.45 -9.75
CA LEU A 102 -4.80 3.38 -8.34
C LEU A 102 -5.66 4.58 -7.93
N MET A 103 -5.29 5.80 -8.34
CA MET A 103 -6.04 7.02 -8.06
C MET A 103 -7.42 7.05 -8.73
N ALA A 104 -7.61 6.28 -9.80
CA ALA A 104 -8.92 6.12 -10.45
C ALA A 104 -9.88 5.18 -9.68
N VAL A 105 -9.36 4.25 -8.87
CA VAL A 105 -10.17 3.23 -8.17
C VAL A 105 -10.24 3.42 -6.66
N MET A 106 -9.25 4.09 -6.07
CA MET A 106 -9.19 4.38 -4.63
C MET A 106 -10.02 5.62 -4.30
N SER A 107 -10.86 5.50 -3.27
CA SER A 107 -11.69 6.62 -2.81
C SER A 107 -10.98 7.44 -1.72
N SER A 108 -11.18 8.76 -1.71
CA SER A 108 -10.72 9.67 -0.65
C SER A 108 -11.88 10.39 0.07
N VAL A 109 -13.08 9.83 -0.06
CA VAL A 109 -14.31 10.33 0.59
C VAL A 109 -14.14 10.28 2.12
N PRO A 110 -14.55 11.32 2.86
CA PRO A 110 -14.47 11.37 4.32
C PRO A 110 -15.57 10.50 4.98
N HIS A 111 -15.52 9.20 4.74
CA HIS A 111 -16.38 8.20 5.35
C HIS A 111 -15.52 7.03 5.79
N TRP A 112 -15.72 6.55 7.02
CA TRP A 112 -14.89 5.51 7.66
C TRP A 112 -14.63 4.33 6.71
N GLY A 113 -15.70 3.83 6.08
CA GLY A 113 -15.67 2.70 5.15
C GLY A 113 -15.10 2.97 3.77
N TYR A 114 -15.38 4.15 3.19
CA TYR A 114 -15.03 4.42 1.78
C TYR A 114 -13.63 4.98 1.64
N SER A 115 -13.11 5.69 2.65
CA SER A 115 -11.79 6.30 2.58
C SER A 115 -10.72 5.23 2.41
N GLY A 116 -9.95 5.31 1.34
CA GLY A 116 -8.90 4.37 0.97
C GLY A 116 -9.36 2.94 0.69
N THR A 117 -10.64 2.76 0.40
CA THR A 117 -11.18 1.48 -0.09
C THR A 117 -11.24 1.54 -1.62
N GLY A 118 -10.74 0.49 -2.27
CA GLY A 118 -10.80 0.29 -3.72
C GLY A 118 -12.21 0.01 -4.22
N ARG A 119 -12.35 -0.20 -5.53
CA ARG A 119 -13.63 -0.64 -6.13
C ARG A 119 -13.70 -2.16 -6.20
N ASP A 120 -13.68 -2.79 -5.03
CA ASP A 120 -13.70 -4.24 -4.88
C ASP A 120 -15.13 -4.76 -4.89
N LEU A 121 -15.47 -5.67 -5.80
CA LEU A 121 -16.85 -6.14 -5.99
C LEU A 121 -17.04 -7.66 -5.91
N ARG A 122 -15.99 -8.44 -6.14
CA ARG A 122 -16.10 -9.90 -6.34
C ARG A 122 -15.42 -10.72 -5.25
N ASP A 123 -14.63 -10.08 -4.40
CA ASP A 123 -13.74 -10.74 -3.45
C ASP A 123 -14.46 -11.63 -2.44
N PHE A 124 -15.65 -11.25 -2.00
CA PHE A 124 -16.46 -12.10 -1.12
C PHE A 124 -16.91 -13.41 -1.75
N LEU A 125 -16.88 -13.57 -3.08
CA LEU A 125 -17.15 -14.88 -3.70
C LEU A 125 -16.09 -15.93 -3.31
N TYR A 126 -14.91 -15.50 -2.85
CA TYR A 126 -13.75 -16.36 -2.60
C TYR A 126 -13.30 -16.32 -1.14
N SER A 127 -13.40 -15.17 -0.48
CA SER A 127 -12.82 -14.97 0.85
C SER A 127 -13.83 -14.87 2.00
N ALA A 128 -15.12 -14.70 1.70
CA ALA A 128 -16.18 -14.61 2.72
C ALA A 128 -16.78 -15.98 3.08
N LYS A 129 -17.52 -15.99 4.19
CA LYS A 129 -18.28 -17.15 4.62
C LYS A 129 -19.30 -17.58 3.55
N ALA A 130 -19.29 -18.87 3.21
CA ALA A 130 -20.26 -19.47 2.31
C ALA A 130 -21.72 -19.20 2.74
N GLY A 131 -22.63 -19.19 1.78
CA GLY A 131 -24.04 -18.83 1.99
C GLY A 131 -24.27 -17.34 1.77
N PRO A 132 -24.88 -16.59 2.71
CA PRO A 132 -25.21 -15.19 2.51
C PRO A 132 -23.99 -14.26 2.38
N GLY A 133 -22.79 -14.70 2.80
CA GLY A 133 -21.55 -13.90 2.69
C GLY A 133 -20.91 -13.98 1.32
N ALA A 134 -21.03 -15.10 0.62
CA ALA A 134 -20.45 -15.30 -0.71
C ALA A 134 -21.29 -14.61 -1.80
N ARG A 135 -20.99 -13.35 -2.11
CA ARG A 135 -21.77 -12.54 -3.06
C ARG A 135 -20.99 -11.39 -3.69
N ILE A 136 -21.52 -10.86 -4.79
CA ILE A 136 -20.99 -9.68 -5.47
C ILE A 136 -21.50 -8.42 -4.78
N GLU A 137 -20.65 -7.68 -4.09
CA GLU A 137 -20.97 -6.39 -3.48
C GLU A 137 -19.69 -5.60 -3.22
N ARG A 138 -19.83 -4.31 -2.87
CA ARG A 138 -18.68 -3.55 -2.43
C ARG A 138 -18.15 -4.12 -1.11
N VAL A 139 -16.85 -4.31 -1.04
CA VAL A 139 -16.15 -4.73 0.19
C VAL A 139 -15.46 -3.51 0.79
N LEU A 140 -15.71 -3.19 2.06
CA LEU A 140 -14.92 -2.16 2.75
C LEU A 140 -13.75 -2.80 3.47
N HIS A 141 -12.60 -2.12 3.42
CA HIS A 141 -11.38 -2.49 4.14
C HIS A 141 -10.83 -3.89 3.79
N TYR A 142 -11.09 -4.35 2.57
CA TYR A 142 -10.42 -5.52 1.98
C TYR A 142 -8.91 -5.26 1.81
N TYR A 143 -8.09 -6.32 1.71
CA TYR A 143 -6.63 -6.19 1.61
C TYR A 143 -6.15 -5.27 0.48
N LYS A 144 -6.93 -5.20 -0.61
CA LYS A 144 -6.63 -4.37 -1.78
C LYS A 144 -6.55 -2.88 -1.46
N GLY A 145 -7.26 -2.42 -0.41
CA GLY A 145 -7.16 -1.04 0.08
C GLY A 145 -5.76 -0.74 0.63
N ALA A 146 -5.28 -1.53 1.58
CA ALA A 146 -3.92 -1.38 2.13
C ALA A 146 -2.84 -1.62 1.07
N GLN A 147 -3.06 -2.59 0.18
CA GLN A 147 -2.14 -2.91 -0.90
C GLN A 147 -1.97 -1.75 -1.87
N SER A 148 -3.07 -1.08 -2.22
CA SER A 148 -3.02 0.11 -3.06
C SER A 148 -2.46 1.32 -2.33
N ALA A 149 -2.66 1.40 -1.02
CA ALA A 149 -2.19 2.51 -0.22
C ALA A 149 -0.66 2.57 -0.14
N LEU A 150 0.04 1.43 -0.15
CA LEU A 150 1.51 1.39 -0.08
C LEU A 150 2.15 2.14 -1.28
N PRO A 151 1.84 1.84 -2.56
CA PRO A 151 2.29 2.65 -3.69
C PRO A 151 1.94 4.14 -3.58
N LEU A 152 0.72 4.47 -3.15
CA LEU A 152 0.26 5.85 -3.07
C LEU A 152 1.05 6.65 -2.01
N ILE A 153 1.28 6.07 -0.82
CA ILE A 153 2.08 6.74 0.22
C ILE A 153 3.55 6.84 -0.19
N THR A 154 4.10 5.80 -0.83
CA THR A 154 5.47 5.83 -1.35
C THR A 154 5.65 6.89 -2.45
N GLN A 155 4.67 7.03 -3.34
CA GLN A 155 4.67 8.07 -4.37
C GLN A 155 4.56 9.47 -3.75
N PHE A 156 3.69 9.63 -2.75
CA PHE A 156 3.56 10.87 -2.01
C PHE A 156 4.89 11.24 -1.31
N PHE A 157 5.60 10.30 -0.70
CA PHE A 157 6.90 10.58 -0.10
C PHE A 157 7.99 10.97 -1.11
N ALA A 158 7.90 10.49 -2.35
CA ALA A 158 8.80 10.92 -3.41
C ALA A 158 8.43 12.32 -3.95
N TYR A 159 7.13 12.66 -3.95
CA TYR A 159 6.59 13.90 -4.52
C TYR A 159 5.43 14.44 -3.66
N PRO A 160 5.70 15.14 -2.54
CA PRO A 160 4.73 15.42 -1.49
C PRO A 160 3.82 16.62 -1.78
N LEU A 161 3.25 16.65 -2.99
CA LEU A 161 2.43 17.77 -3.47
C LEU A 161 0.94 17.42 -3.62
N ASP A 162 0.59 16.14 -3.62
CA ASP A 162 -0.79 15.68 -3.82
C ASP A 162 -1.42 15.18 -2.51
N THR A 163 -2.03 16.09 -1.75
CA THR A 163 -2.76 15.75 -0.52
C THR A 163 -3.98 14.85 -0.79
N LYS A 164 -4.56 14.87 -2.00
CA LYS A 164 -5.67 13.96 -2.34
C LYS A 164 -5.15 12.52 -2.42
N MET A 165 -3.96 12.30 -2.97
CA MET A 165 -3.27 11.01 -2.96
C MET A 165 -2.98 10.56 -1.52
N LEU A 166 -2.44 11.46 -0.68
CA LEU A 166 -2.22 11.18 0.73
C LEU A 166 -3.52 10.76 1.44
N ARG A 167 -4.64 11.44 1.19
CA ARG A 167 -5.94 11.08 1.79
C ARG A 167 -6.39 9.67 1.39
N ALA A 168 -6.27 9.32 0.10
CA ALA A 168 -6.62 7.99 -0.39
C ALA A 168 -5.69 6.92 0.22
N ALA A 169 -4.38 7.18 0.24
CA ALA A 169 -3.40 6.29 0.83
C ALA A 169 -3.70 6.08 2.32
N TYR A 170 -3.84 7.16 3.10
CA TYR A 170 -3.99 7.07 4.55
C TYR A 170 -5.28 6.35 4.98
N GLY A 171 -6.37 6.50 4.22
CA GLY A 171 -7.58 5.70 4.46
C GLY A 171 -7.34 4.21 4.33
N GLY A 172 -6.52 3.79 3.34
CA GLY A 172 -6.20 2.39 3.10
C GLY A 172 -5.14 1.86 4.07
N ILE A 173 -4.26 2.74 4.57
CA ILE A 173 -3.33 2.42 5.67
C ILE A 173 -4.11 2.21 6.97
N ALA A 174 -5.06 3.08 7.32
CA ALA A 174 -5.76 3.01 8.61
C ALA A 174 -6.91 2.00 8.64
N GLY A 175 -7.59 1.79 7.51
CA GLY A 175 -8.72 0.88 7.35
C GLY A 175 -8.54 -0.54 7.91
N PRO A 176 -7.39 -1.22 7.74
CA PRO A 176 -7.16 -2.58 8.21
C PRO A 176 -7.38 -2.75 9.71
N LEU A 177 -7.11 -1.71 10.51
CA LEU A 177 -7.35 -1.73 11.97
C LEU A 177 -8.82 -1.88 12.34
N THR A 178 -9.73 -1.50 11.45
CA THR A 178 -11.18 -1.65 11.67
C THR A 178 -11.66 -3.09 11.46
N SER A 179 -10.88 -3.91 10.74
CA SER A 179 -11.21 -5.31 10.45
C SER A 179 -10.95 -6.26 11.62
N ILE A 180 -10.39 -5.77 12.73
CA ILE A 180 -10.05 -6.56 13.92
C ILE A 180 -11.17 -6.36 14.95
N GLY A 181 -11.85 -7.46 15.29
CA GLY A 181 -12.88 -7.49 16.33
C GLY A 181 -12.30 -7.25 17.72
N ALA A 182 -13.18 -6.90 18.68
CA ALA A 182 -12.80 -6.71 20.08
C ALA A 182 -12.27 -8.00 20.74
N ASP A 183 -12.58 -9.15 20.17
CA ASP A 183 -12.07 -10.47 20.52
C ASP A 183 -10.70 -10.79 19.87
N GLY A 184 -10.19 -9.89 19.04
CA GLY A 184 -8.93 -10.04 18.30
C GLY A 184 -9.05 -10.81 16.99
N PHE A 185 -10.24 -11.27 16.59
CA PHE A 185 -10.43 -11.96 15.31
C PHE A 185 -10.49 -10.98 14.15
N GLY A 186 -9.75 -11.29 13.08
CA GLY A 186 -9.79 -10.52 11.84
C GLY A 186 -10.95 -10.91 10.94
N SER A 187 -11.45 -9.95 10.17
CA SER A 187 -12.45 -10.13 9.11
C SER A 187 -11.83 -9.89 7.74
N THR A 188 -12.22 -10.66 6.72
CA THR A 188 -11.79 -10.44 5.34
C THR A 188 -12.21 -9.05 4.84
N GLY A 189 -13.37 -8.55 5.29
CA GLY A 189 -13.89 -7.23 4.93
C GLY A 189 -15.31 -7.00 5.44
N PHE A 190 -15.80 -5.77 5.31
CA PHE A 190 -17.15 -5.40 5.72
C PHE A 190 -18.16 -5.51 4.56
N HIS A 191 -19.24 -6.26 4.77
CA HIS A 191 -20.37 -6.36 3.85
C HIS A 191 -21.13 -5.03 3.79
N THR A 192 -21.39 -4.51 2.59
CA THR A 192 -22.01 -3.17 2.42
C THR A 192 -23.49 -3.20 2.10
N ARG A 193 -24.04 -4.33 1.65
CA ARG A 193 -25.47 -4.43 1.38
C ARG A 193 -26.28 -4.36 2.68
N PRO A 194 -27.40 -3.61 2.70
CA PRO A 194 -28.21 -3.41 3.89
C PRO A 194 -28.79 -4.68 4.53
N ASP A 195 -28.89 -5.78 3.78
CA ASP A 195 -29.43 -7.06 4.24
C ASP A 195 -28.45 -7.88 5.09
N TYR A 196 -27.16 -7.52 5.09
CA TYR A 196 -26.14 -8.16 5.94
C TYR A 196 -25.41 -7.11 6.79
N LEU A 197 -24.84 -6.07 6.16
CA LEU A 197 -24.22 -4.91 6.79
C LEU A 197 -23.37 -5.21 8.05
N ALA A 198 -22.42 -6.12 7.93
CA ALA A 198 -21.57 -6.57 9.03
C ALA A 198 -20.18 -6.97 8.54
N TRP A 199 -19.23 -7.09 9.46
CA TRP A 199 -17.95 -7.75 9.20
C TRP A 199 -18.19 -9.23 8.85
N ASP A 200 -17.55 -9.73 7.79
CA ASP A 200 -17.57 -11.16 7.52
C ASP A 200 -16.92 -11.92 8.68
N PRO A 201 -17.48 -13.04 9.13
CA PRO A 201 -16.94 -13.79 10.27
C PRO A 201 -15.68 -14.59 9.96
N LEU A 202 -15.23 -14.67 8.71
CA LEU A 202 -13.96 -15.29 8.33
C LEU A 202 -12.90 -14.21 8.10
N SER A 203 -11.66 -14.55 8.46
CA SER A 203 -10.52 -13.68 8.20
C SER A 203 -10.14 -13.62 6.73
N GLY A 204 -10.45 -14.67 5.95
CA GLY A 204 -10.01 -14.77 4.55
C GLY A 204 -8.53 -14.42 4.39
N ASP A 205 -8.24 -13.52 3.44
CA ASP A 205 -6.88 -13.06 3.11
C ASP A 205 -6.45 -11.83 3.94
N ASN A 206 -7.10 -11.54 5.07
CA ASN A 206 -6.84 -10.34 5.88
C ASN A 206 -5.41 -10.27 6.44
N GLY A 207 -4.66 -11.37 6.46
CA GLY A 207 -3.22 -11.34 6.80
C GLY A 207 -2.43 -10.36 5.93
N VAL A 208 -2.74 -10.31 4.63
CA VAL A 208 -2.14 -9.38 3.66
C VAL A 208 -2.41 -7.93 4.06
N ASN A 209 -3.66 -7.64 4.44
CA ASN A 209 -4.12 -6.32 4.85
C ASN A 209 -3.35 -5.79 6.06
N ILE A 210 -3.18 -6.63 7.09
CA ILE A 210 -2.47 -6.26 8.33
C ILE A 210 -0.97 -6.12 8.10
N ALA A 211 -0.37 -6.99 7.28
CA ALA A 211 1.04 -6.88 6.94
C ALA A 211 1.35 -5.58 6.17
N LEU A 212 0.52 -5.23 5.18
CA LEU A 212 0.66 -3.98 4.44
C LEU A 212 0.39 -2.74 5.31
N HIS A 213 -0.54 -2.81 6.27
CA HIS A 213 -0.68 -1.78 7.30
C HIS A 213 0.63 -1.57 8.08
N ALA A 214 1.25 -2.65 8.55
CA ALA A 214 2.51 -2.57 9.30
C ALA A 214 3.67 -2.00 8.46
N LEU A 215 3.72 -2.34 7.18
CA LEU A 215 4.73 -1.80 6.26
C LEU A 215 4.52 -0.33 5.92
N SER A 216 3.27 0.13 5.85
CA SER A 216 2.92 1.49 5.38
C SER A 216 2.64 2.50 6.49
N THR A 217 2.43 2.06 7.74
CA THR A 217 2.12 2.98 8.85
C THR A 217 3.21 4.03 9.05
N ASN A 218 2.79 5.29 9.06
CA ASN A 218 3.66 6.45 9.20
C ASN A 218 2.82 7.64 9.71
N ALA A 219 3.37 8.45 10.60
CA ALA A 219 2.76 9.72 10.98
C ALA A 219 3.21 10.81 9.99
N VAL A 220 2.27 11.45 9.29
CA VAL A 220 2.58 12.40 8.23
C VAL A 220 2.10 13.80 8.61
N ALA A 221 2.98 14.79 8.54
CA ALA A 221 2.65 16.21 8.67
C ALA A 221 2.74 16.90 7.31
N VAL A 222 1.70 17.65 6.97
CA VAL A 222 1.63 18.45 5.72
C VAL A 222 1.23 19.88 6.04
N ASN A 223 1.62 20.81 5.19
CA ASN A 223 1.12 22.18 5.21
C ASN A 223 0.26 22.41 3.95
N ASP A 224 -1.05 22.39 4.11
CA ASP A 224 -1.99 22.49 2.99
C ASP A 224 -3.07 23.52 3.30
N ALA A 225 -3.14 24.57 2.49
CA ALA A 225 -4.14 25.63 2.63
C ALA A 225 -5.59 25.10 2.54
N GLN A 226 -5.85 24.03 1.80
CA GLN A 226 -7.18 23.39 1.72
C GLN A 226 -7.58 22.68 3.02
N LEU A 227 -6.60 22.32 3.85
CA LEU A 227 -6.80 21.76 5.19
C LEU A 227 -6.72 22.83 6.30
N GLY A 228 -6.51 24.09 5.94
CA GLY A 228 -6.35 25.20 6.89
C GLY A 228 -4.91 25.41 7.38
N GLY A 229 -3.91 24.91 6.64
CA GLY A 229 -2.48 25.02 6.99
C GLY A 229 -1.91 23.68 7.43
N TRP A 230 -1.15 23.68 8.53
CA TRP A 230 -0.52 22.47 9.06
C TRP A 230 -1.56 21.44 9.52
N ALA A 231 -1.46 20.23 9.00
CA ALA A 231 -2.35 19.11 9.27
C ALA A 231 -1.57 17.80 9.45
N GLY A 232 -2.16 16.86 10.19
CA GLY A 232 -1.58 15.57 10.49
C GLY A 232 -2.42 14.40 10.00
N PHE A 233 -1.77 13.39 9.44
CA PHE A 233 -2.33 12.07 9.15
C PHE A 233 -1.67 11.05 10.08
N GLY A 234 -2.46 10.47 10.98
CA GLY A 234 -1.97 9.72 12.15
C GLY A 234 -1.00 10.52 13.01
N ALA A 235 -1.17 11.83 13.05
CA ALA A 235 -0.46 12.73 13.94
C ALA A 235 -1.40 13.82 14.42
N LEU A 236 -1.23 14.29 15.65
CA LEU A 236 -1.75 15.58 16.06
C LEU A 236 -0.71 16.64 15.69
N VAL A 237 -1.13 17.63 14.92
CA VAL A 237 -0.25 18.71 14.46
C VAL A 237 -0.83 20.05 14.91
N THR A 238 0.00 20.86 15.57
CA THR A 238 -0.38 22.21 16.03
C THR A 238 0.76 23.17 15.79
N GLN A 239 0.45 24.39 15.38
CA GLN A 239 1.45 25.45 15.16
C GLN A 239 1.32 26.57 16.19
N SER A 240 2.46 27.04 16.70
CA SER A 240 2.57 28.24 17.54
C SER A 240 3.77 29.07 17.08
N GLY A 241 3.52 30.19 16.39
CA GLY A 241 4.58 30.94 15.72
C GLY A 241 5.24 30.09 14.62
N SER A 242 6.56 30.01 14.60
CA SER A 242 7.31 29.15 13.69
C SER A 242 7.38 27.69 14.13
N ALA A 243 7.01 27.38 15.38
CA ALA A 243 7.11 26.03 15.93
C ALA A 243 5.87 25.19 15.60
N VAL A 244 6.08 24.09 14.88
CA VAL A 244 5.07 23.08 14.55
C VAL A 244 5.32 21.85 15.42
N SER A 245 4.41 21.59 16.36
CA SER A 245 4.43 20.37 17.17
C SER A 245 3.73 19.23 16.42
N ILE A 246 4.40 18.09 16.33
CA ILE A 246 3.93 16.87 15.68
C ILE A 246 3.95 15.75 16.71
N VAL A 247 2.79 15.20 17.04
CA VAL A 247 2.65 14.09 18.00
C VAL A 247 2.09 12.87 17.24
N PRO A 248 2.93 11.88 16.91
CA PRO A 248 2.48 10.66 16.23
C PRO A 248 1.40 9.90 17.03
N LYS A 249 0.34 9.51 16.32
CA LYS A 249 -0.83 8.76 16.81
C LYS A 249 -1.17 7.56 15.94
N ASP A 250 -0.40 7.30 14.88
CA ASP A 250 -0.48 6.07 14.11
C ASP A 250 -0.17 4.85 15.01
N SER A 251 -0.48 3.64 14.53
CA SER A 251 -0.33 2.41 15.33
C SER A 251 1.13 2.12 15.69
N GLY A 252 2.07 2.49 14.80
CA GLY A 252 3.50 2.25 14.97
C GLY A 252 4.19 3.30 15.85
N ARG A 253 4.01 4.59 15.54
CA ARG A 253 4.76 5.71 16.15
C ARG A 253 6.28 5.62 15.99
N MET A 254 6.74 4.86 15.01
CA MET A 254 8.17 4.65 14.75
C MET A 254 8.68 5.41 13.53
N ARG A 255 7.76 5.96 12.73
CA ARG A 255 8.06 6.69 11.50
C ARG A 255 7.31 7.99 11.44
N VAL A 256 7.99 9.05 11.05
CA VAL A 256 7.43 10.38 10.86
C VAL A 256 7.91 10.96 9.55
N TYR A 257 6.99 11.51 8.77
CA TYR A 257 7.27 12.20 7.52
C TYR A 257 6.77 13.65 7.58
N ILE A 258 7.65 14.60 7.27
CA ILE A 258 7.32 16.03 7.15
C ILE A 258 7.38 16.40 5.66
N ALA A 259 6.21 16.70 5.08
CA ALA A 259 6.08 16.90 3.64
C ALA A 259 6.79 18.15 3.11
N GLU A 260 6.87 19.22 3.91
CA GLU A 260 7.45 20.51 3.54
C GLU A 260 8.87 20.39 2.93
N ASN A 261 9.68 19.48 3.47
CA ASN A 261 11.07 19.26 3.05
C ASN A 261 11.37 17.79 2.75
N ALA A 262 10.33 16.97 2.56
CA ALA A 262 10.43 15.52 2.36
C ALA A 262 11.30 14.79 3.41
N LEU A 263 11.26 15.26 4.67
CA LEU A 263 12.04 14.67 5.75
C LEU A 263 11.35 13.41 6.27
N HIS A 264 11.98 12.26 6.04
CA HIS A 264 11.56 10.97 6.58
C HIS A 264 12.47 10.56 7.74
N MET A 265 11.88 10.28 8.90
CA MET A 265 12.56 9.82 10.10
C MET A 265 12.00 8.47 10.52
N GLU A 266 12.88 7.51 10.79
CA GLU A 266 12.54 6.15 11.23
C GLU A 266 13.44 5.74 12.40
N LEU A 267 12.86 5.07 13.40
CA LEU A 267 13.57 4.51 14.53
C LEU A 267 13.77 3.00 14.34
N ASP A 268 14.98 2.50 14.58
CA ASP A 268 15.24 1.06 14.65
C ASP A 268 14.53 0.42 15.86
N ALA A 269 14.37 1.18 16.95
CA ALA A 269 13.69 0.76 18.16
C ALA A 269 13.10 1.96 18.92
N GLY A 270 12.00 1.71 19.65
CA GLY A 270 11.32 2.74 20.46
C GLY A 270 10.15 3.39 19.73
N LYS A 271 9.69 4.54 20.23
CA LYS A 271 8.57 5.30 19.67
C LYS A 271 8.82 6.79 19.82
N PHE A 272 8.44 7.57 18.81
CA PHE A 272 8.38 9.01 18.92
C PHE A 272 7.30 9.42 19.93
N ALA A 273 7.67 10.23 20.91
CA ALA A 273 6.70 10.87 21.82
C ALA A 273 6.13 12.14 21.17
N SER A 274 7.00 12.97 20.59
CA SER A 274 6.68 14.21 19.90
C SER A 274 7.89 14.70 19.11
N LEU A 275 7.66 15.56 18.12
CA LEU A 275 8.65 16.30 17.38
C LEU A 275 8.25 17.78 17.35
N THR A 276 9.24 18.67 17.26
CA THR A 276 9.00 20.10 16.98
C THR A 276 9.78 20.44 15.73
N TYR A 277 9.09 20.98 14.74
CA TYR A 277 9.65 21.45 13.48
C TYR A 277 9.60 22.98 13.46
N ASP A 278 10.73 23.63 13.22
CA ASP A 278 10.80 25.08 13.09
C ASP A 278 10.69 25.45 11.61
N THR A 279 9.71 26.31 11.27
CA THR A 279 9.50 26.75 9.89
C THR A 279 10.52 27.78 9.42
N ASP A 280 11.32 28.37 10.32
CA ASP A 280 12.24 29.46 10.00
C ASP A 280 13.67 28.99 9.68
N GLY A 281 14.01 27.73 9.96
CA GLY A 281 15.31 27.11 9.67
C GLY A 281 16.29 27.06 10.85
#